data_AF-A0A960R0W7-F1
#
_entry.id   AF-A0A960R0W7-F1
#
_cell.length_a   1.000
_cell.length_b   1.000
_cell.length_c   1.000
_cell.angle_alpha   90.00
_cell.angle_beta   90.00
_cell.angle_gamma   90.00
#
_symmetry.space_group_name_H-M   'P 1'
#
loop_
_entity.id
_entity.type
_entity.pdbx_description
1 polymer ?
#
loop_
_entity_poly.entity_id
_entity_poly.type
_entity_poly.pdbx_seq_one_letter_code
_entity_poly.pdbx_strand_id
1 'polypeptide(L)'
;KWRNLCHKRFIDFISRDEIFDYLKRREREIEAFVHLGACSSTTETDGDYFMKTNTRFSIRLAEYALEHDHRFIYASSAATYGRGEQGFVDDEASLDTLRPLNIYGFSKHLFDKWAKEQGVLDKMVGLKYFNIFGPNEYHKGRMGSMVMHMIDQIQKTGKVRLFKSSEPDRFGDGEQCRDFFYVKDAVKMTCFFLQNDISGIFNVGSGEANTWKRMAQNVFKALGKKENIEYIPMPEDLIGKYQNYTQADMKKFQAALSEKKLSFSPDYTFDGAVEEYVKEYLVKDERW
;
A
#
# COMPACT_ATOMS: atom_id res chain seq x y z
N LYS A 1 -8.07 -10.45 -12.06
CA LYS A 1 -9.04 -10.44 -10.95
C LYS A 1 -9.55 -11.84 -10.63
N TRP A 2 -10.36 -12.47 -11.48
CA TRP A 2 -11.02 -13.76 -11.18
C TRP A 2 -10.10 -14.90 -10.77
N ARG A 3 -8.92 -15.05 -11.42
CA ARG A 3 -7.93 -16.08 -11.04
C ARG A 3 -7.43 -15.97 -9.59
N ASN A 4 -7.48 -14.79 -8.97
CA ASN A 4 -7.07 -14.59 -7.57
C ASN A 4 -8.19 -14.93 -6.57
N LEU A 5 -9.41 -15.19 -7.06
CA LEU A 5 -10.56 -15.52 -6.22
C LEU A 5 -10.81 -17.04 -6.18
N CYS A 6 -10.24 -17.81 -7.12
CA CYS A 6 -10.51 -19.24 -7.30
C CYS A 6 -10.25 -20.10 -6.06
N HIS A 7 -9.32 -19.71 -5.20
CA HIS A 7 -8.94 -20.46 -3.99
C HIS A 7 -9.42 -19.78 -2.69
N LYS A 8 -10.31 -18.79 -2.81
CA LYS A 8 -10.86 -18.05 -1.66
C LYS A 8 -12.24 -18.56 -1.30
N ARG A 9 -12.55 -18.48 -0.01
CA ARG A 9 -13.88 -18.73 0.53
C ARG A 9 -14.47 -17.39 0.95
N PHE A 10 -15.68 -17.12 0.48
CA PHE A 10 -16.46 -15.95 0.84
C PHE A 10 -17.92 -16.40 1.02
N ILE A 11 -18.65 -15.67 1.86
CA ILE A 11 -20.08 -15.93 2.08
C ILE A 11 -20.87 -15.47 0.85
N ASP A 12 -20.47 -14.34 0.25
CA ASP A 12 -21.12 -13.79 -0.94
C ASP A 12 -20.12 -12.97 -1.80
N PHE A 13 -20.48 -12.72 -3.07
CA PHE A 13 -19.73 -11.90 -4.01
C PHE A 13 -20.66 -10.87 -4.66
N ILE A 14 -20.65 -9.65 -4.12
CA ILE A 14 -21.59 -8.58 -4.51
C ILE A 14 -20.89 -7.55 -5.39
N SER A 15 -21.57 -7.11 -6.45
CA SER A 15 -21.08 -6.00 -7.26
C SER A 15 -21.02 -4.72 -6.43
N ARG A 16 -19.98 -3.90 -6.64
CA ARG A 16 -19.87 -2.58 -6.01
C ARG A 16 -21.15 -1.75 -6.22
N ASP A 17 -21.75 -1.86 -7.39
CA ASP A 17 -22.90 -1.03 -7.77
C ASP A 17 -24.21 -1.50 -7.08
N GLU A 18 -24.22 -2.71 -6.52
CA GLU A 18 -25.37 -3.32 -5.81
C GLU A 18 -25.22 -3.27 -4.29
N ILE A 19 -24.07 -2.79 -3.77
CA ILE A 19 -23.74 -2.95 -2.34
C ILE A 19 -24.77 -2.33 -1.41
N PHE A 20 -25.29 -1.13 -1.73
CA PHE A 20 -26.25 -0.45 -0.87
C PHE A 20 -27.63 -1.11 -0.91
N ASP A 21 -27.99 -1.76 -2.01
CA ASP A 21 -29.23 -2.55 -2.08
C ASP A 21 -29.07 -3.87 -1.33
N TYR A 22 -27.91 -4.51 -1.43
CA TYR A 22 -27.57 -5.71 -0.67
C TYR A 22 -27.62 -5.46 0.84
N LEU A 23 -27.10 -4.32 1.29
CA LEU A 23 -27.00 -3.96 2.71
C LEU A 23 -28.36 -3.69 3.39
N LYS A 24 -29.41 -3.34 2.62
CA LYS A 24 -30.75 -3.07 3.16
C LYS A 24 -31.27 -4.27 3.96
N ARG A 25 -31.67 -4.03 5.21
CA ARG A 25 -32.19 -5.05 6.14
C ARG A 25 -31.14 -6.09 6.58
N ARG A 26 -29.87 -5.84 6.29
CA ARG A 26 -28.72 -6.68 6.70
C ARG A 26 -27.73 -5.90 7.57
N GLU A 27 -28.11 -4.73 8.06
CA GLU A 27 -27.27 -3.87 8.90
C GLU A 27 -26.67 -4.69 10.05
N ARG A 28 -27.52 -5.46 10.74
CA ARG A 28 -27.10 -6.30 11.88
C ARG A 28 -26.25 -7.52 11.51
N GLU A 29 -26.15 -7.88 10.23
CA GLU A 29 -25.30 -8.97 9.75
C GLU A 29 -23.84 -8.50 9.54
N ILE A 30 -23.61 -7.20 9.50
CA ILE A 30 -22.29 -6.61 9.24
C ILE A 30 -21.71 -6.07 10.55
N GLU A 31 -20.51 -6.54 10.90
CA GLU A 31 -19.78 -6.03 12.07
C GLU A 31 -18.83 -4.89 11.67
N ALA A 32 -18.23 -5.00 10.49
CA ALA A 32 -17.19 -4.08 10.04
C ALA A 32 -17.06 -4.04 8.51
N PHE A 33 -16.54 -2.93 8.01
CA PHE A 33 -16.10 -2.76 6.63
C PHE A 33 -14.57 -2.67 6.58
N VAL A 34 -13.95 -3.50 5.74
CA VAL A 34 -12.55 -3.38 5.34
C VAL A 34 -12.51 -2.89 3.89
N HIS A 35 -12.51 -1.58 3.71
CA HIS A 35 -12.60 -0.91 2.42
C HIS A 35 -11.24 -0.76 1.74
N LEU A 36 -10.86 -1.77 0.95
CA LEU A 36 -9.65 -1.77 0.11
C LEU A 36 -9.92 -1.34 -1.34
N GLY A 37 -11.18 -1.02 -1.68
CA GLY A 37 -11.61 -0.75 -3.05
C GLY A 37 -11.11 0.60 -3.57
N ALA A 38 -10.35 0.58 -4.67
CA ALA A 38 -9.96 1.77 -5.41
C ALA A 38 -9.50 1.42 -6.83
N CYS A 39 -9.61 2.36 -7.75
CA CYS A 39 -8.72 2.41 -8.90
C CYS A 39 -7.32 2.80 -8.40
N SER A 40 -6.35 1.90 -8.54
CA SER A 40 -4.95 2.14 -8.18
C SER A 40 -4.03 2.29 -9.40
N SER A 41 -4.61 2.31 -10.60
CA SER A 41 -3.85 2.42 -11.85
C SER A 41 -3.33 3.84 -12.05
N THR A 42 -2.02 4.04 -12.02
CA THR A 42 -1.42 5.37 -12.29
C THR A 42 -1.41 5.75 -13.77
N THR A 43 -1.81 4.84 -14.67
CA THR A 43 -2.01 5.17 -16.10
C THR A 43 -3.42 5.67 -16.39
N GLU A 44 -4.34 5.58 -15.41
CA GLU A 44 -5.65 6.19 -15.55
C GLU A 44 -5.51 7.71 -15.38
N THR A 45 -6.10 8.48 -16.29
CA THR A 45 -6.02 9.93 -16.33
C THR A 45 -7.37 10.61 -16.16
N ASP A 46 -8.46 9.84 -16.19
CA ASP A 46 -9.81 10.35 -15.94
C ASP A 46 -10.00 10.69 -14.45
N GLY A 47 -9.93 11.99 -14.16
CA GLY A 47 -10.09 12.47 -12.80
C GLY A 47 -11.50 12.31 -12.24
N ASP A 48 -12.53 12.44 -13.06
CA ASP A 48 -13.91 12.27 -12.62
C ASP A 48 -14.16 10.81 -12.24
N TYR A 49 -13.58 9.87 -12.99
CA TYR A 49 -13.59 8.47 -12.62
C TYR A 49 -12.92 8.24 -11.25
N PHE A 50 -11.73 8.78 -11.02
CA PHE A 50 -11.06 8.70 -9.70
C PHE A 50 -11.91 9.30 -8.57
N MET A 51 -12.48 10.48 -8.77
CA MET A 51 -13.32 11.13 -7.76
C MET A 51 -14.56 10.29 -7.47
N LYS A 52 -15.20 9.73 -8.50
CA LYS A 52 -16.35 8.85 -8.35
C LYS A 52 -15.99 7.57 -7.61
N THR A 53 -14.93 6.87 -8.01
CA THR A 53 -14.62 5.53 -7.48
C THR A 53 -13.84 5.53 -6.18
N ASN A 54 -12.86 6.42 -6.02
CA ASN A 54 -11.94 6.40 -4.90
C ASN A 54 -12.37 7.33 -3.76
N THR A 55 -13.07 8.42 -4.09
CA THR A 55 -13.46 9.43 -3.09
C THR A 55 -14.95 9.31 -2.76
N ARG A 56 -15.85 9.59 -3.72
CA ARG A 56 -17.30 9.65 -3.47
C ARG A 56 -17.89 8.31 -3.07
N PHE A 57 -17.50 7.21 -3.73
CA PHE A 57 -17.97 5.89 -3.32
C PHE A 57 -17.49 5.52 -1.90
N SER A 58 -16.24 5.82 -1.58
CA SER A 58 -15.67 5.59 -0.24
C SER A 58 -16.41 6.40 0.83
N ILE A 59 -16.72 7.67 0.57
CA ILE A 59 -17.49 8.54 1.47
C ILE A 59 -18.87 7.92 1.73
N ARG A 60 -19.60 7.53 0.69
CA ARG A 60 -20.92 6.91 0.86
C ARG A 60 -20.88 5.63 1.71
N LEU A 61 -19.84 4.82 1.55
CA LEU A 61 -19.68 3.59 2.34
C LEU A 61 -19.31 3.90 3.80
N ALA A 62 -18.49 4.93 4.03
CA ALA A 62 -18.13 5.39 5.35
C ALA A 62 -19.33 6.04 6.08
N GLU A 63 -20.12 6.86 5.39
CA GLU A 63 -21.37 7.43 5.90
C GLU A 63 -22.34 6.32 6.34
N TYR A 64 -22.54 5.31 5.49
CA TYR A 64 -23.36 4.14 5.85
C TYR A 64 -22.82 3.42 7.08
N ALA A 65 -21.51 3.18 7.14
CA ALA A 65 -20.90 2.51 8.29
C ALA A 65 -21.08 3.32 9.58
N LEU A 66 -20.90 4.64 9.52
CA LEU A 66 -21.07 5.55 10.66
C LEU A 66 -22.53 5.65 11.12
N GLU A 67 -23.49 5.67 10.19
CA GLU A 67 -24.93 5.73 10.49
C GLU A 67 -25.41 4.49 11.27
N HIS A 68 -24.77 3.35 11.03
CA HIS A 68 -25.13 2.06 11.63
C HIS A 68 -24.11 1.54 12.67
N ASP A 69 -23.22 2.42 13.15
CA ASP A 69 -22.18 2.10 14.15
C ASP A 69 -21.28 0.89 13.77
N HIS A 70 -21.04 0.70 12.47
CA HIS A 70 -20.13 -0.31 11.96
C HIS A 70 -18.68 0.18 12.01
N ARG A 71 -17.77 -0.71 12.41
CA ARG A 71 -16.33 -0.43 12.37
C ARG A 71 -15.89 -0.21 10.93
N PHE A 72 -15.28 0.93 10.63
CA PHE A 72 -14.83 1.25 9.27
C PHE A 72 -13.30 1.35 9.20
N ILE A 73 -12.68 0.46 8.42
CA ILE A 73 -11.25 0.48 8.12
C ILE A 73 -11.08 0.71 6.64
N TYR A 74 -10.29 1.72 6.25
CA TYR A 74 -10.12 2.08 4.85
C TYR A 74 -8.66 2.17 4.44
N ALA A 75 -8.39 1.78 3.19
CA ALA A 75 -7.09 1.94 2.59
C ALA A 75 -6.87 3.39 2.14
N SER A 76 -6.02 4.13 2.85
CA SER A 76 -5.33 5.32 2.33
C SER A 76 -4.02 4.90 1.67
N SER A 77 -3.08 5.83 1.48
CA SER A 77 -1.82 5.55 0.77
C SER A 77 -0.70 6.48 1.22
N ALA A 78 0.54 5.99 1.26
CA ALA A 78 1.71 6.85 1.41
C ALA A 78 1.82 7.91 0.29
N ALA A 79 1.17 7.69 -0.86
CA ALA A 79 1.10 8.67 -1.95
C ALA A 79 0.43 10.00 -1.54
N THR A 80 -0.32 10.04 -0.43
CA THR A 80 -0.88 11.29 0.10
C THR A 80 0.21 12.25 0.57
N TYR A 81 1.39 11.75 0.96
CA TYR A 81 2.50 12.58 1.46
C TYR A 81 3.23 13.37 0.37
N GLY A 82 2.90 13.16 -0.90
CA GLY A 82 3.57 13.88 -1.99
C GLY A 82 5.03 13.47 -2.14
N ARG A 83 5.95 14.44 -2.17
CA ARG A 83 7.40 14.16 -2.22
C ARG A 83 7.96 13.84 -0.82
N GLY A 84 7.18 13.99 0.24
CA GLY A 84 7.60 13.77 1.62
C GLY A 84 8.40 14.94 2.19
N GLU A 85 8.17 16.17 1.71
CA GLU A 85 8.86 17.39 2.18
C GLU A 85 8.67 17.65 3.68
N GLN A 86 7.57 17.16 4.25
CA GLN A 86 7.25 17.25 5.68
C GLN A 86 7.49 15.94 6.42
N GLY A 87 8.24 15.02 5.80
CA GLY A 87 8.36 13.64 6.25
C GLY A 87 7.10 12.82 5.96
N PHE A 88 7.02 11.69 6.64
CA PHE A 88 6.00 10.66 6.45
C PHE A 88 5.30 10.38 7.79
N VAL A 89 4.95 11.44 8.51
CA VAL A 89 4.31 11.38 9.83
C VAL A 89 2.80 11.38 9.62
N ASP A 90 2.11 10.41 10.21
CA ASP A 90 0.66 10.21 10.15
C ASP A 90 -0.12 11.11 11.14
N ASP A 91 0.35 12.35 11.31
CA ASP A 91 -0.28 13.37 12.15
C ASP A 91 -1.47 14.02 11.41
N GLU A 92 -2.69 13.83 11.93
CA GLU A 92 -3.90 14.38 11.33
C GLU A 92 -3.96 15.92 11.34
N ALA A 93 -3.23 16.58 12.26
CA ALA A 93 -3.14 18.03 12.28
C ALA A 93 -2.48 18.56 10.98
N SER A 94 -1.51 17.81 10.46
CA SER A 94 -0.75 18.16 9.25
C SER A 94 -1.44 17.82 7.93
N LEU A 95 -2.62 17.18 7.92
CA LEU A 95 -3.25 16.73 6.67
C LEU A 95 -3.41 17.85 5.62
N ASP A 96 -3.77 19.07 6.03
CA ASP A 96 -4.01 20.19 5.11
C ASP A 96 -2.75 20.73 4.42
N THR A 97 -1.57 20.36 4.90
CA THR A 97 -0.29 20.78 4.36
C THR A 97 0.24 19.81 3.30
N LEU A 98 -0.31 18.59 3.22
CA LEU A 98 0.16 17.55 2.30
C LEU A 98 -0.18 17.90 0.84
N ARG A 99 0.70 17.51 -0.10
CA ARG A 99 0.57 17.81 -1.53
C ARG A 99 0.83 16.55 -2.36
N PRO A 100 -0.18 15.68 -2.56
CA PRO A 100 -0.04 14.46 -3.35
C PRO A 100 0.46 14.72 -4.77
N LEU A 101 1.31 13.83 -5.29
CA LEU A 101 1.97 14.01 -6.61
C LEU A 101 1.13 13.60 -7.82
N ASN A 102 0.07 12.83 -7.60
CA ASN A 102 -0.75 12.28 -8.67
C ASN A 102 -2.22 12.17 -8.24
N ILE A 103 -3.10 11.94 -9.21
CA ILE A 103 -4.54 11.92 -9.02
C ILE A 103 -5.01 10.79 -8.09
N TYR A 104 -4.30 9.65 -8.10
CA TYR A 104 -4.55 8.55 -7.17
C TYR A 104 -4.30 9.00 -5.72
N GLY A 105 -3.12 9.55 -5.42
CA GLY A 105 -2.77 10.08 -4.12
C GLY A 105 -3.71 11.20 -3.68
N PHE A 106 -4.09 12.09 -4.60
CA PHE A 106 -5.07 13.14 -4.37
C PHE A 106 -6.45 12.58 -3.98
N SER A 107 -6.96 11.57 -4.72
CA SER A 107 -8.26 10.95 -4.43
C SER A 107 -8.33 10.30 -3.04
N LYS A 108 -7.24 9.67 -2.59
CA LYS A 108 -7.11 9.09 -1.24
C LYS A 108 -7.00 10.18 -0.18
N HIS A 109 -6.21 11.22 -0.48
CA HIS A 109 -6.04 12.35 0.42
C HIS A 109 -7.35 13.12 0.68
N LEU A 110 -8.20 13.28 -0.35
CA LEU A 110 -9.53 13.88 -0.19
C LEU A 110 -10.42 13.11 0.79
N PHE A 111 -10.31 11.77 0.83
CA PHE A 111 -11.04 10.99 1.81
C PHE A 111 -10.50 11.22 3.24
N ASP A 112 -9.17 11.24 3.42
CA ASP A 112 -8.55 11.56 4.72
C ASP A 112 -9.01 12.95 5.22
N LYS A 113 -9.03 13.94 4.31
CA LYS A 113 -9.52 15.29 4.59
C LYS A 113 -11.00 15.32 4.95
N TRP A 114 -11.83 14.62 4.19
CA TRP A 114 -13.26 14.50 4.50
C TRP A 114 -13.47 13.92 5.90
N ALA A 115 -12.76 12.85 6.28
CA ALA A 115 -12.89 12.25 7.60
C ALA A 115 -12.47 13.22 8.72
N LYS A 116 -11.42 14.02 8.49
CA LYS A 116 -11.00 15.11 9.39
C LYS A 116 -12.08 16.19 9.51
N GLU A 117 -12.58 16.68 8.37
CA GLU A 117 -13.57 17.77 8.30
C GLU A 117 -14.92 17.38 8.92
N GLN A 118 -15.33 16.11 8.80
CA GLN A 118 -16.53 15.58 9.46
C GLN A 118 -16.32 15.28 10.95
N GLY A 119 -15.08 15.32 11.45
CA GLY A 119 -14.76 15.02 12.85
C GLY A 119 -15.04 13.55 13.21
N VAL A 120 -14.73 12.62 12.31
CA VAL A 120 -15.05 11.18 12.46
C VAL A 120 -13.80 10.28 12.49
N LEU A 121 -12.60 10.88 12.56
CA LEU A 121 -11.33 10.14 12.61
C LEU A 121 -11.22 9.22 13.84
N ASP A 122 -11.88 9.55 14.93
CA ASP A 122 -11.98 8.76 16.16
C ASP A 122 -12.95 7.56 16.04
N LYS A 123 -13.72 7.47 14.95
CA LYS A 123 -14.70 6.39 14.69
C LYS A 123 -14.25 5.40 13.61
N MET A 124 -13.15 5.68 12.92
CA MET A 124 -12.65 4.86 11.81
C MET A 124 -11.13 4.71 11.85
N VAL A 125 -10.61 3.82 10.99
CA VAL A 125 -9.17 3.61 10.83
C VAL A 125 -8.76 3.86 9.39
N GLY A 126 -7.89 4.85 9.18
CA GLY A 126 -7.27 5.12 7.90
C GLY A 126 -5.88 4.51 7.81
N LEU A 127 -5.65 3.61 6.86
CA LEU A 127 -4.37 2.92 6.72
C LEU A 127 -3.58 3.45 5.52
N LYS A 128 -2.53 4.25 5.77
CA LYS A 128 -1.62 4.75 4.74
C LYS A 128 -0.58 3.70 4.39
N TYR A 129 -0.95 2.81 3.47
CA TYR A 129 -0.05 1.75 3.00
C TYR A 129 1.15 2.34 2.24
N PHE A 130 2.35 1.90 2.64
CA PHE A 130 3.61 2.14 1.93
C PHE A 130 3.77 1.12 0.78
N ASN A 131 5.00 0.75 0.41
CA ASN A 131 5.24 -0.05 -0.77
C ASN A 131 4.98 -1.53 -0.47
N ILE A 132 3.70 -1.92 -0.57
CA ILE A 132 3.26 -3.29 -0.32
C ILE A 132 3.63 -4.18 -1.51
N PHE A 133 4.33 -5.28 -1.24
CA PHE A 133 4.70 -6.29 -2.24
C PHE A 133 4.39 -7.70 -1.75
N GLY A 134 4.24 -8.65 -2.67
CA GLY A 134 4.05 -10.07 -2.31
C GLY A 134 3.05 -10.82 -3.19
N PRO A 135 2.65 -12.02 -2.78
CA PRO A 135 1.78 -12.89 -3.58
C PRO A 135 0.49 -12.23 -4.05
N ASN A 136 -0.05 -12.76 -5.15
CA ASN A 136 -1.30 -12.37 -5.81
C ASN A 136 -1.32 -11.03 -6.56
N GLU A 137 -0.18 -10.34 -6.69
CA GLU A 137 -0.13 -9.09 -7.45
C GLU A 137 0.02 -9.24 -8.97
N TYR A 138 0.10 -10.48 -9.50
CA TYR A 138 0.27 -10.78 -10.94
C TYR A 138 -0.73 -10.06 -11.85
N HIS A 139 -1.96 -9.88 -11.37
CA HIS A 139 -3.04 -9.23 -12.11
C HIS A 139 -2.81 -7.71 -12.33
N LYS A 140 -1.85 -7.11 -11.61
CA LYS A 140 -1.51 -5.69 -11.74
C LYS A 140 -0.68 -5.39 -13.00
N GLY A 141 -0.10 -6.41 -13.64
CA GLY A 141 0.72 -6.23 -14.85
C GLY A 141 1.85 -5.23 -14.61
N ARG A 142 1.88 -4.13 -15.38
CA ARG A 142 2.89 -3.06 -15.22
C ARG A 142 2.92 -2.43 -13.82
N MET A 143 1.80 -2.46 -13.10
CA MET A 143 1.69 -1.90 -11.74
C MET A 143 2.07 -2.89 -10.63
N GLY A 144 2.57 -4.08 -10.96
CA GLY A 144 3.10 -5.02 -9.96
C GLY A 144 4.39 -4.51 -9.34
N SER A 145 4.78 -5.10 -8.20
CA SER A 145 6.01 -4.75 -7.50
C SER A 145 7.26 -4.95 -8.35
N MET A 146 8.32 -4.24 -8.00
CA MET A 146 9.64 -4.42 -8.63
C MET A 146 10.22 -5.82 -8.42
N VAL A 147 9.85 -6.55 -7.36
CA VAL A 147 10.29 -7.94 -7.19
C VAL A 147 9.81 -8.80 -8.35
N MET A 148 8.52 -8.67 -8.72
CA MET A 148 7.95 -9.38 -9.87
C MET A 148 8.64 -8.99 -11.18
N HIS A 149 8.87 -7.69 -11.40
CA HIS A 149 9.55 -7.20 -12.61
C HIS A 149 11.03 -7.59 -12.67
N MET A 150 11.72 -7.67 -11.54
CA MET A 150 13.12 -8.11 -11.47
C MET A 150 13.25 -9.58 -11.86
N ILE A 151 12.35 -10.45 -11.40
CA ILE A 151 12.34 -11.86 -11.83
C ILE A 151 12.14 -11.96 -13.34
N ASP A 152 11.16 -11.26 -13.90
CA ASP A 152 10.90 -11.26 -15.34
C ASP A 152 12.14 -10.80 -16.14
N GLN A 153 12.82 -9.75 -15.69
CA GLN A 153 14.07 -9.27 -16.29
C GLN A 153 15.21 -10.30 -16.19
N ILE A 154 15.39 -10.93 -15.02
CA ILE A 154 16.42 -11.95 -14.79
C ILE A 154 16.16 -13.20 -15.64
N GLN A 155 14.90 -13.61 -15.80
CA GLN A 155 14.54 -14.76 -16.64
C GLN A 155 14.77 -14.48 -18.12
N LYS A 156 14.47 -13.26 -18.59
CA LYS A 156 14.61 -12.88 -20.01
C LYS A 156 16.02 -12.50 -20.42
N THR A 157 16.77 -11.82 -19.54
CA THR A 157 18.03 -11.17 -19.90
C THR A 157 19.20 -11.53 -18.99
N GLY A 158 18.95 -12.21 -17.86
CA GLY A 158 19.99 -12.54 -16.88
C GLY A 158 20.50 -11.34 -16.07
N LYS A 159 19.83 -10.18 -16.14
CA LYS A 159 20.20 -8.96 -15.43
C LYS A 159 19.00 -8.18 -14.93
N VAL A 160 19.21 -7.32 -13.93
CA VAL A 160 18.24 -6.31 -13.47
C VAL A 160 18.74 -4.94 -13.87
N ARG A 161 17.88 -4.12 -14.47
CA ARG A 161 18.15 -2.70 -14.71
C ARG A 161 17.60 -1.84 -13.59
N LEU A 162 18.46 -1.06 -12.96
CA LEU A 162 18.12 -0.03 -11.96
C LEU A 162 18.46 1.36 -12.50
N PHE A 163 17.81 2.39 -11.97
CA PHE A 163 18.11 3.76 -12.38
C PHE A 163 19.40 4.26 -11.73
N LYS A 164 20.17 5.01 -12.52
CA LYS A 164 21.16 5.95 -12.01
C LYS A 164 20.48 7.02 -11.17
N SER A 165 21.19 7.54 -10.18
CA SER A 165 20.63 8.56 -9.31
C SER A 165 20.41 9.88 -10.03
N SER A 166 19.24 10.48 -9.81
CA SER A 166 18.96 11.87 -10.18
C SER A 166 19.44 12.88 -9.12
N GLU A 167 19.87 12.39 -7.96
CA GLU A 167 20.38 13.17 -6.81
C GLU A 167 21.67 12.50 -6.30
N PRO A 168 22.76 12.49 -7.10
CA PRO A 168 23.96 11.71 -6.81
C PRO A 168 24.67 12.08 -5.50
N ASP A 169 24.48 13.31 -5.02
CA ASP A 169 25.01 13.76 -3.72
C ASP A 169 24.28 13.13 -2.51
N ARG A 170 23.10 12.53 -2.73
CA ARG A 170 22.25 11.95 -1.68
C ARG A 170 22.08 10.44 -1.81
N PHE A 171 22.00 9.93 -3.03
CA PHE A 171 21.78 8.51 -3.31
C PHE A 171 22.74 8.06 -4.40
N GLY A 172 23.44 6.95 -4.18
CA GLY A 172 24.17 6.26 -5.25
C GLY A 172 23.22 5.62 -6.29
N ASP A 173 23.80 5.10 -7.37
CA ASP A 173 23.03 4.40 -8.39
C ASP A 173 22.32 3.16 -7.80
N GLY A 174 21.00 3.06 -8.02
CA GLY A 174 20.13 2.04 -7.40
C GLY A 174 19.93 2.16 -5.88
N GLU A 175 20.46 3.21 -5.23
CA GLU A 175 20.35 3.43 -3.79
C GLU A 175 19.19 4.33 -3.38
N GLN A 176 18.27 4.63 -4.30
CA GLN A 176 16.99 5.22 -3.94
C GLN A 176 16.24 4.23 -3.03
N CYS A 177 15.61 4.74 -1.98
CA CYS A 177 15.03 3.91 -0.93
C CYS A 177 13.51 3.94 -0.92
N ARG A 178 12.93 2.84 -0.48
CA ARG A 178 11.52 2.72 -0.12
C ARG A 178 11.38 1.90 1.14
N ASP A 179 10.37 2.22 1.92
CA ASP A 179 9.84 1.32 2.92
C ASP A 179 8.95 0.31 2.21
N PHE A 180 9.52 -0.88 2.04
CA PHE A 180 8.85 -2.04 1.49
C PHE A 180 8.26 -2.85 2.63
N PHE A 181 6.99 -3.18 2.52
CA PHE A 181 6.30 -3.95 3.55
C PHE A 181 5.59 -5.14 2.93
N TYR A 182 5.73 -6.30 3.57
CA TYR A 182 5.25 -7.53 2.98
C TYR A 182 3.73 -7.64 3.11
N VAL A 183 3.06 -8.13 2.07
CA VAL A 183 1.59 -8.18 2.02
C VAL A 183 0.99 -8.97 3.19
N LYS A 184 1.67 -10.02 3.66
CA LYS A 184 1.20 -10.80 4.82
C LYS A 184 1.21 -9.98 6.11
N ASP A 185 2.26 -9.20 6.35
CA ASP A 185 2.33 -8.30 7.50
C ASP A 185 1.38 -7.11 7.38
N ALA A 186 1.18 -6.59 6.18
CA ALA A 186 0.18 -5.55 5.91
C ALA A 186 -1.25 -6.04 6.20
N VAL A 187 -1.57 -7.28 5.81
CA VAL A 187 -2.85 -7.92 6.15
C VAL A 187 -2.95 -8.15 7.65
N LYS A 188 -1.88 -8.66 8.30
CA LYS A 188 -1.83 -8.84 9.75
C LYS A 188 -2.11 -7.54 10.50
N MET A 189 -1.51 -6.43 10.07
CA MET A 189 -1.74 -5.11 10.65
C MET A 189 -3.17 -4.61 10.42
N THR A 190 -3.75 -4.88 9.24
CA THR A 190 -5.15 -4.54 8.94
C THR A 190 -6.11 -5.32 9.85
N CYS A 191 -5.88 -6.63 10.01
CA CYS A 191 -6.65 -7.48 10.93
C CYS A 191 -6.45 -7.07 12.38
N PHE A 192 -5.26 -6.60 12.77
CA PHE A 192 -5.01 -6.08 14.11
C PHE A 192 -5.97 -4.93 14.43
N PHE A 193 -6.07 -3.91 13.57
CA PHE A 193 -7.01 -2.79 13.76
C PHE A 193 -8.49 -3.18 13.73
N LEU A 194 -8.82 -4.29 13.04
CA LEU A 194 -10.17 -4.85 13.03
C LEU A 194 -10.55 -5.47 14.38
N GLN A 195 -9.56 -5.98 15.12
CA GLN A 195 -9.75 -6.70 16.38
C GLN A 195 -9.58 -5.81 17.63
N ASN A 196 -9.48 -4.49 17.46
CA ASN A 196 -9.32 -3.55 18.56
C ASN A 196 -10.08 -2.23 18.32
N ASP A 197 -10.03 -1.35 19.32
CA ASP A 197 -10.74 -0.07 19.37
C ASP A 197 -9.88 1.15 19.00
N ILE A 198 -8.65 0.95 18.50
CA ILE A 198 -7.75 2.05 18.11
C ILE A 198 -8.27 2.73 16.85
N SER A 199 -8.52 4.03 16.90
CA SER A 199 -9.00 4.82 15.75
C SER A 199 -8.01 5.91 15.35
N GLY A 200 -8.21 6.47 14.17
CA GLY A 200 -7.36 7.49 13.57
C GLY A 200 -6.66 7.02 12.30
N ILE A 201 -5.72 7.81 11.81
CA ILE A 201 -4.94 7.50 10.62
C ILE A 201 -3.57 6.95 11.03
N PHE A 202 -3.17 5.83 10.44
CA PHE A 202 -1.90 5.16 10.74
C PHE A 202 -1.14 4.83 9.46
N ASN A 203 0.18 5.01 9.51
CA ASN A 203 1.08 4.46 8.53
C ASN A 203 1.10 2.92 8.59
N VAL A 204 1.11 2.29 7.43
CA VAL A 204 1.30 0.83 7.30
C VAL A 204 2.57 0.58 6.48
N GLY A 205 3.67 0.39 7.18
CA GLY A 205 5.00 0.14 6.64
C GLY A 205 5.87 -0.62 7.64
N SER A 206 7.09 -0.97 7.21
CA SER A 206 8.08 -1.60 8.08
C SER A 206 8.72 -0.60 9.06
N GLY A 207 8.72 0.69 8.72
CA GLY A 207 9.50 1.71 9.42
C GLY A 207 10.97 1.77 9.00
N GLU A 208 11.38 0.93 8.03
CA GLU A 208 12.76 0.82 7.56
C GLU A 208 12.85 1.02 6.04
N ALA A 209 13.59 2.03 5.60
CA ALA A 209 13.84 2.25 4.19
C ALA A 209 14.94 1.31 3.65
N ASN A 210 14.65 0.63 2.55
CA ASN A 210 15.57 -0.28 1.88
C ASN A 210 15.79 0.15 0.41
N THR A 211 16.98 -0.10 -0.11
CA THR A 211 17.37 0.31 -1.47
C THR A 211 16.85 -0.64 -2.54
N TRP A 212 16.65 -0.15 -3.76
CA TRP A 212 16.38 -1.01 -4.91
C TRP A 212 17.52 -1.99 -5.20
N LYS A 213 18.76 -1.57 -4.96
CA LYS A 213 19.94 -2.41 -5.06
C LYS A 213 19.85 -3.60 -4.10
N ARG A 214 19.55 -3.38 -2.81
CA ARG A 214 19.35 -4.46 -1.83
C ARG A 214 18.22 -5.39 -2.24
N MET A 215 17.11 -4.84 -2.75
CA MET A 215 16.01 -5.66 -3.28
C MET A 215 16.50 -6.57 -4.42
N ALA A 216 17.20 -6.04 -5.41
CA ALA A 216 17.72 -6.81 -6.55
C ALA A 216 18.70 -7.90 -6.09
N GLN A 217 19.58 -7.59 -5.15
CA GLN A 217 20.51 -8.55 -4.54
C GLN A 217 19.77 -9.71 -3.85
N ASN A 218 18.71 -9.41 -3.09
CA ASN A 218 17.88 -10.42 -2.46
C ASN A 218 17.16 -11.30 -3.49
N VAL A 219 16.68 -10.72 -4.60
CA VAL A 219 16.06 -11.49 -5.69
C VAL A 219 17.07 -12.43 -6.34
N PHE A 220 18.28 -11.96 -6.67
CA PHE A 220 19.35 -12.82 -7.21
C PHE A 220 19.72 -13.95 -6.25
N LYS A 221 19.89 -13.63 -4.97
CA LYS A 221 20.18 -14.60 -3.91
C LYS A 221 19.08 -15.66 -3.80
N ALA A 222 17.81 -15.25 -3.78
CA ALA A 222 16.67 -16.16 -3.69
C ALA A 222 16.57 -17.09 -4.91
N LEU A 223 16.98 -16.63 -6.09
CA LEU A 223 17.06 -17.43 -7.31
C LEU A 223 18.34 -18.29 -7.41
N GLY A 224 19.28 -18.17 -6.47
CA GLY A 224 20.57 -18.86 -6.53
C GLY A 224 21.45 -18.42 -7.71
N LYS A 225 21.29 -17.17 -8.17
CA LYS A 225 22.03 -16.61 -9.32
C LYS A 225 23.04 -15.55 -8.85
N LYS A 226 24.15 -15.43 -9.59
CA LYS A 226 25.13 -14.36 -9.38
C LYS A 226 24.49 -13.00 -9.69
N GLU A 227 24.76 -12.01 -8.84
CA GLU A 227 24.31 -10.62 -9.02
C GLU A 227 24.76 -10.08 -10.39
N ASN A 228 23.82 -9.48 -11.12
CA ASN A 228 24.07 -8.80 -12.38
C ASN A 228 23.13 -7.60 -12.51
N ILE A 229 23.58 -6.45 -11.99
CA ILE A 229 22.80 -5.20 -11.98
C ILE A 229 23.44 -4.21 -12.96
N GLU A 230 22.62 -3.65 -13.83
CA GLU A 230 22.99 -2.61 -14.78
C GLU A 230 22.30 -1.29 -14.38
N TYR A 231 23.07 -0.20 -14.31
CA TYR A 231 22.52 1.12 -14.02
C TYR A 231 22.27 1.91 -15.29
N ILE A 232 21.00 2.24 -15.56
CA ILE A 232 20.55 2.97 -16.73
C ILE A 232 20.16 4.41 -16.36
N PRO A 233 20.32 5.40 -17.25
CA PRO A 233 19.84 6.75 -16.99
C PRO A 233 18.36 6.76 -16.61
N MET A 234 18.00 7.57 -15.60
CA MET A 234 16.60 7.83 -15.31
C MET A 234 15.98 8.60 -16.49
N PRO A 235 14.80 8.20 -17.00
CA PRO A 235 14.08 8.96 -18.01
C PRO A 235 13.88 10.42 -17.59
N GLU A 236 14.10 11.36 -18.52
CA GLU A 236 14.04 12.80 -18.22
C GLU A 236 12.69 13.25 -17.66
N ASP A 237 11.60 12.63 -18.12
CA ASP A 237 10.24 12.92 -17.69
C ASP A 237 9.93 12.48 -16.25
N LEU A 238 10.76 11.58 -15.70
CA LEU A 238 10.72 11.12 -14.31
C LEU A 238 11.62 11.94 -13.38
N ILE A 239 12.63 12.65 -13.88
CA ILE A 239 13.49 13.47 -13.04
C ILE A 239 12.66 14.54 -12.33
N GLY A 240 12.80 14.63 -11.00
CA GLY A 240 12.01 15.53 -10.15
C GLY A 240 10.58 15.06 -9.83
N LYS A 241 10.05 14.05 -10.54
CA LYS A 241 8.78 13.37 -10.19
C LYS A 241 9.00 12.04 -9.50
N TYR A 242 10.15 11.43 -9.73
CA TYR A 242 10.58 10.21 -9.07
C TYR A 242 10.85 10.50 -7.59
N GLN A 243 10.10 9.84 -6.72
CA GLN A 243 10.34 9.92 -5.29
C GLN A 243 11.65 9.18 -4.99
N ASN A 244 12.70 9.82 -4.48
CA ASN A 244 13.96 9.09 -4.20
C ASN A 244 13.94 8.37 -2.83
N TYR A 245 13.04 8.75 -1.93
CA TYR A 245 12.98 8.23 -0.57
C TYR A 245 11.55 8.18 -0.03
N THR A 246 11.20 7.10 0.66
CA THR A 246 10.02 7.00 1.54
C THR A 246 10.32 6.13 2.74
N GLN A 247 9.89 6.52 3.93
CA GLN A 247 9.96 5.69 5.12
C GLN A 247 8.79 6.00 6.05
N ALA A 248 8.03 5.00 6.48
CA ALA A 248 6.95 5.24 7.42
C ALA A 248 7.51 5.70 8.77
N ASP A 249 7.00 6.80 9.32
CA ASP A 249 7.17 7.04 10.76
C ASP A 249 6.15 6.18 11.50
N MET A 250 6.64 5.21 12.29
CA MET A 250 5.81 4.24 13.01
C MET A 250 5.55 4.64 14.47
N LYS A 251 6.04 5.81 14.93
CA LYS A 251 5.96 6.21 16.34
C LYS A 251 4.53 6.28 16.85
N LYS A 252 3.60 6.81 16.05
CA LYS A 252 2.18 6.92 16.43
C LYS A 252 1.57 5.54 16.68
N PHE A 253 1.83 4.58 15.80
CA PHE A 253 1.37 3.21 15.98
C PHE A 253 1.97 2.58 17.26
N GLN A 254 3.29 2.75 17.49
CA GLN A 254 3.94 2.25 18.70
C GLN A 254 3.41 2.89 19.99
N ALA A 255 3.06 4.17 19.96
CA ALA A 255 2.42 4.86 21.07
C ALA A 255 1.04 4.28 21.36
N ALA A 256 0.22 4.05 20.32
CA ALA A 256 -1.11 3.45 20.46
C ALA A 256 -1.05 2.02 21.03
N LEU A 257 -0.08 1.20 20.58
CA LEU A 257 0.18 -0.13 21.16
C LEU A 257 0.48 -0.03 22.67
N SER A 258 1.38 0.89 23.03
CA SER A 258 1.81 1.09 24.42
C SER A 258 0.65 1.54 25.31
N GLU A 259 -0.16 2.49 24.84
CA GLU A 259 -1.33 3.01 25.56
C GLU A 259 -2.37 1.92 25.80
N LYS A 260 -2.66 1.11 24.78
CA LYS A 260 -3.64 0.02 24.84
C LYS A 260 -3.09 -1.26 25.45
N LYS A 261 -1.80 -1.31 25.81
CA LYS A 261 -1.08 -2.51 26.29
C LYS A 261 -1.22 -3.69 25.32
N LEU A 262 -1.21 -3.39 24.02
CA LEU A 262 -1.26 -4.38 22.94
C LEU A 262 0.15 -4.61 22.40
N SER A 263 0.35 -5.75 21.74
CA SER A 263 1.60 -6.07 21.06
C SER A 263 1.35 -6.36 19.59
N PHE A 264 2.29 -5.92 18.76
CA PHE A 264 2.32 -6.23 17.33
C PHE A 264 3.78 -6.28 16.88
N SER A 265 4.10 -7.31 16.09
CA SER A 265 5.37 -7.40 15.38
C SER A 265 5.11 -7.94 13.98
N PRO A 266 5.80 -7.40 12.95
CA PRO A 266 5.88 -8.07 11.65
C PRO A 266 6.47 -9.48 11.82
N ASP A 267 6.00 -10.42 11.02
CA ASP A 267 6.51 -11.79 10.98
C ASP A 267 7.72 -11.92 10.04
N TYR A 268 7.88 -10.99 9.09
CA TYR A 268 8.93 -11.04 8.08
C TYR A 268 9.89 -9.86 8.17
N THR A 269 11.19 -10.18 8.05
CA THR A 269 12.20 -9.18 7.70
C THR A 269 12.12 -8.85 6.20
N PHE A 270 12.69 -7.72 5.79
CA PHE A 270 12.75 -7.38 4.36
C PHE A 270 13.37 -8.49 3.49
N ASP A 271 14.50 -9.04 3.93
CA ASP A 271 15.21 -10.09 3.19
C ASP A 271 14.38 -11.39 3.14
N GLY A 272 13.77 -11.79 4.27
CA GLY A 272 12.93 -12.98 4.37
C GLY A 272 11.64 -12.88 3.54
N ALA A 273 11.03 -11.69 3.49
CA ALA A 273 9.85 -11.42 2.66
C ALA A 273 10.16 -11.53 1.16
N VAL A 274 11.30 -10.98 0.70
CA VAL A 274 11.72 -11.12 -0.71
C VAL A 274 12.01 -12.59 -1.03
N GLU A 275 12.72 -13.29 -0.14
CA GLU A 275 13.03 -14.71 -0.34
C GLU A 275 11.78 -15.57 -0.44
N GLU A 276 10.83 -15.44 0.50
CA GLU A 276 9.57 -16.19 0.47
C GLU A 276 8.77 -15.86 -0.79
N TYR A 277 8.64 -14.58 -1.13
CA TYR A 277 7.88 -14.18 -2.31
C TYR A 277 8.45 -14.79 -3.61
N VAL A 278 9.77 -14.76 -3.76
CA VAL A 278 10.47 -15.34 -4.90
C VAL A 278 10.29 -16.86 -4.94
N LYS A 279 10.66 -17.56 -3.86
CA LYS A 279 10.79 -19.03 -3.84
C LYS A 279 9.45 -19.74 -3.76
N GLU A 280 8.54 -19.24 -2.93
CA GLU A 280 7.27 -19.93 -2.65
C GLU A 280 6.19 -19.58 -3.66
N TYR A 281 6.24 -18.39 -4.28
CA TYR A 281 5.16 -17.92 -5.15
C TYR A 281 5.60 -17.70 -6.58
N LEU A 282 6.59 -16.83 -6.82
CA LEU A 282 6.93 -16.42 -8.19
C LEU A 282 7.58 -17.54 -9.01
N VAL A 283 8.48 -18.33 -8.41
CA VAL A 283 9.13 -19.47 -9.11
C VAL A 283 8.16 -20.62 -9.35
N LYS A 284 7.22 -20.85 -8.43
CA LYS A 284 6.24 -21.94 -8.53
C LYS A 284 5.02 -21.58 -9.39
N ASP A 285 4.86 -20.32 -9.80
CA ASP A 285 3.63 -19.72 -10.36
C ASP A 285 2.39 -20.03 -9.50
N GLU A 286 2.59 -20.13 -8.18
CA GLU A 286 1.51 -20.38 -7.24
C GLU A 286 0.66 -19.11 -7.06
N ARG A 287 -0.66 -19.31 -7.14
CA ARG A 287 -1.67 -18.29 -6.91
C ARG A 287 -2.47 -18.68 -5.69
N TRP A 288 -2.48 -17.81 -4.70
CA TRP A 288 -3.06 -18.08 -3.40
C TRP A 288 -4.47 -17.52 -3.29
#